data_AF-B3RR25-F1
#
_entry.id   AF-B3RR25-F1
#
_cell.length_a   1.000
_cell.length_b   1.000
_cell.length_c   1.000
_cell.angle_alpha   90.00
_cell.angle_beta   90.00
_cell.angle_gamma   90.00
#
_symmetry.space_group_name_H-M   'P 1'
#
loop_
_entity.id
_entity.type
_entity.pdbx_description
1 polymer ?
#
loop_
_entity_poly.entity_id
_entity_poly.type
_entity_poly.pdbx_seq_one_letter_code
_entity_poly.pdbx_strand_id
1 'polypeptide(L)'
;MSGRDFKAFVASARSSDEVSFEYSMKYKPVNYEKLLQITERKKNNANRELQKLSEFKKKKLEHKDRNLLQKHQRFWVEYYHHLEKERKRLQIEVEIAWSDVSKNRIKLQAKETSQSLQHEQEMIQLELKMPSESAEAPDVKNQYSDIGIPEEAMLMEWPNKSLKEAILQEFLSLDNQYKERLNQLKEQHQQILKSRLGDWSEENHLQFVMLREQYPTTMRNRRKLLLDRIKRQLPTISVLEFDKHERWWIEYNWYHERRTELLHSWSRSRNELLIKSKALLADAWSNNEVIKAKEVAIRQQERLCQELHQKVTIWREQKLELLKLEEEMATKLRENEAAKLAAEVEQEQRKRLAAKDKVTAYKKDLEKKRREQEEADKMRLTELRKILAEQAVKDKARIEYRKEEHRKKIEDRRLAKEEVIRQEIEKEARLDRLRQKVEVHVENDPLRLLQPTEAYNAKTAYAQQESELQDPIFSVYGYTDDKILSDPRYKVEAALRTAGLLKSDYARMVLSTVTPLQPPRPDQETTMFHPSFKSI
;
A
#
# COMPACT_ATOMS: atom_id res chain seq x y z
N MET A 1 -33.48 -83.27 -7.72
CA MET A 1 -33.05 -84.57 -7.14
C MET A 1 -32.49 -84.26 -5.75
N SER A 2 -32.99 -84.73 -4.60
CA SER A 2 -33.61 -86.01 -4.19
C SER A 2 -32.69 -86.98 -3.44
N GLY A 3 -32.04 -86.50 -2.37
CA GLY A 3 -32.08 -87.17 -1.06
C GLY A 3 -31.39 -88.53 -0.85
N ARG A 4 -30.59 -89.05 -1.78
CA ARG A 4 -29.88 -90.34 -1.58
C ARG A 4 -28.56 -90.23 -0.83
N ASP A 5 -27.82 -89.14 -1.02
CA ASP A 5 -26.39 -89.10 -0.66
C ASP A 5 -26.14 -88.83 0.84
N PHE A 6 -27.15 -88.35 1.57
CA PHE A 6 -27.05 -88.03 3.00
C PHE A 6 -26.89 -89.25 3.93
N LYS A 7 -27.14 -90.48 3.43
CA LYS A 7 -26.99 -91.71 4.23
C LYS A 7 -25.58 -92.29 4.30
N ALA A 8 -24.64 -91.82 3.47
CA ALA A 8 -23.23 -92.20 3.58
C ALA A 8 -22.52 -91.54 4.79
N PHE A 9 -23.14 -90.53 5.42
CA PHE A 9 -22.51 -89.61 6.38
C PHE A 9 -22.23 -90.18 7.78
N VAL A 10 -22.78 -91.35 8.16
CA VAL A 10 -22.91 -91.73 9.59
C VAL A 10 -22.29 -93.09 9.98
N ALA A 11 -22.05 -94.00 9.04
CA ALA A 11 -22.01 -95.44 9.36
C ALA A 11 -20.63 -96.06 9.72
N SER A 12 -19.51 -95.52 9.26
CA SER A 12 -18.18 -96.15 9.42
C SER A 12 -17.04 -95.12 9.23
N ALA A 13 -16.10 -94.92 10.16
CA ALA A 13 -16.00 -95.48 11.51
C ALA A 13 -15.33 -94.49 12.49
N ARG A 14 -15.61 -94.66 13.79
CA ARG A 14 -14.79 -94.11 14.88
C ARG A 14 -13.79 -95.19 15.32
N SER A 15 -12.49 -94.92 15.27
CA SER A 15 -11.49 -95.64 16.07
C SER A 15 -10.16 -94.89 16.11
N SER A 16 -9.67 -94.65 17.33
CA SER A 16 -8.27 -94.43 17.70
C SER A 16 -7.58 -93.08 17.42
N ASP A 17 -6.92 -92.62 18.49
CA ASP A 17 -5.62 -91.94 18.57
C ASP A 17 -5.53 -90.42 18.26
N GLU A 18 -6.03 -89.67 19.25
CA GLU A 18 -5.40 -88.55 19.96
C GLU A 18 -4.23 -87.71 19.35
N VAL A 19 -4.41 -86.38 19.48
CA VAL A 19 -3.39 -85.32 19.67
C VAL A 19 -2.38 -85.05 18.54
N SER A 20 -2.64 -83.98 17.78
CA SER A 20 -1.81 -82.75 17.81
C SER A 20 -2.50 -81.60 17.05
N PHE A 21 -2.11 -80.35 17.33
CA PHE A 21 -2.81 -79.16 16.85
C PHE A 21 -1.92 -78.39 15.85
N GLU A 22 -2.14 -78.55 14.54
CA GLU A 22 -1.36 -77.82 13.52
C GLU A 22 -2.21 -77.38 12.30
N TYR A 23 -1.92 -76.18 11.80
CA TYR A 23 -2.73 -75.52 10.75
C TYR A 23 -2.40 -76.04 9.35
N SER A 24 -3.37 -76.68 8.68
CA SER A 24 -3.23 -77.20 7.30
C SER A 24 -3.19 -76.08 6.24
N MET A 25 -2.02 -75.47 6.06
CA MET A 25 -1.73 -74.47 5.02
C MET A 25 -1.76 -75.07 3.61
N LYS A 26 -2.95 -75.19 3.01
CA LYS A 26 -3.14 -75.69 1.62
C LYS A 26 -2.63 -74.75 0.51
N TYR A 27 -1.94 -73.66 0.86
CA TYR A 27 -1.25 -72.79 -0.08
C TYR A 27 0.25 -72.74 0.27
N LYS A 28 1.12 -73.08 -0.68
CA LYS A 28 2.57 -72.89 -0.51
C LYS A 28 2.86 -71.40 -0.32
N PRO A 29 3.73 -70.99 0.62
CA PRO A 29 3.99 -69.59 0.88
C PRO A 29 4.54 -68.91 -0.37
N VAL A 30 3.94 -67.76 -0.73
CA VAL A 30 4.38 -66.97 -1.88
C VAL A 30 5.79 -66.44 -1.57
N ASN A 31 6.79 -66.87 -2.34
CA ASN A 31 8.13 -66.31 -2.22
C ASN A 31 8.13 -64.90 -2.84
N TYR A 32 7.86 -63.91 -2.00
CA TYR A 32 7.73 -62.50 -2.40
C TYR A 32 9.03 -61.94 -3.00
N GLU A 33 10.21 -62.36 -2.53
CA GLU A 33 11.50 -61.93 -3.09
C GLU A 33 11.65 -62.34 -4.56
N LYS A 34 11.38 -63.60 -4.90
CA LYS A 34 11.45 -64.11 -6.27
C LYS A 34 10.42 -63.44 -7.17
N LEU A 35 9.23 -63.14 -6.64
CA LEU A 35 8.19 -62.41 -7.38
C LEU A 35 8.61 -60.94 -7.61
N LEU A 36 9.22 -60.29 -6.61
CA LEU A 36 9.75 -58.93 -6.68
C LEU A 36 10.94 -58.82 -7.65
N GLN A 37 11.87 -59.77 -7.64
CA GLN A 37 12.93 -59.85 -8.67
C GLN A 37 12.35 -60.01 -10.10
N ILE A 38 11.23 -60.70 -10.26
CA ILE A 38 10.56 -60.85 -11.57
C ILE A 38 9.86 -59.54 -11.97
N THR A 39 9.20 -58.82 -11.05
CA THR A 39 8.58 -57.53 -11.37
C THR A 39 9.64 -56.45 -11.63
N GLU A 40 10.75 -56.43 -10.90
CA GLU A 40 11.90 -55.57 -11.16
C GLU A 40 12.55 -55.86 -12.51
N ARG A 41 12.81 -57.13 -12.86
CA ARG A 41 13.32 -57.50 -14.19
C ARG A 41 12.36 -57.07 -15.30
N LYS A 42 11.04 -57.22 -15.12
CA LYS A 42 10.04 -56.73 -16.08
C LYS A 42 10.03 -55.20 -16.16
N LYS A 43 10.09 -54.48 -15.03
CA LYS A 43 10.16 -53.01 -14.96
C LYS A 43 11.43 -52.46 -15.64
N ASN A 44 12.58 -53.09 -15.38
CA ASN A 44 13.86 -52.70 -15.97
C ASN A 44 13.92 -52.99 -17.48
N ASN A 45 13.32 -54.09 -17.95
CA ASN A 45 13.17 -54.35 -19.39
C ASN A 45 12.19 -53.35 -20.04
N ALA A 46 11.05 -53.05 -19.42
CA ALA A 46 10.11 -52.04 -19.92
C ALA A 46 10.78 -50.65 -20.00
N ASN A 47 11.56 -50.26 -18.98
CA ASN A 47 12.35 -49.03 -18.99
C ASN A 47 13.37 -48.99 -20.13
N ARG A 48 14.06 -50.12 -20.41
CA ARG A 48 15.00 -50.23 -21.54
C ARG A 48 14.32 -50.09 -22.90
N GLU A 49 13.16 -50.70 -23.11
CA GLU A 49 12.41 -50.52 -24.36
C GLU A 49 11.84 -49.09 -24.48
N LEU A 50 11.41 -48.46 -23.39
CA LEU A 50 11.03 -47.04 -23.37
C LEU A 50 12.21 -46.11 -23.71
N GLN A 51 13.42 -46.43 -23.25
CA GLN A 51 14.65 -45.70 -23.62
C GLN A 51 14.98 -45.86 -25.12
N LYS A 52 14.90 -47.07 -25.67
CA LYS A 52 15.07 -47.28 -27.12
C LYS A 52 14.02 -46.51 -27.94
N LEU A 53 12.77 -46.47 -27.48
CA LEU A 53 11.68 -45.75 -28.13
C LEU A 53 11.87 -44.23 -28.06
N SER A 54 12.40 -43.68 -26.96
CA SER A 54 12.72 -42.25 -26.87
C SER A 54 13.94 -41.88 -27.72
N GLU A 55 14.98 -42.72 -27.75
CA GLU A 55 16.12 -42.58 -28.67
C GLU A 55 15.69 -42.62 -30.13
N PHE A 56 14.83 -43.56 -30.52
CA PHE A 56 14.36 -43.68 -31.90
C PHE A 56 13.51 -42.46 -32.30
N LYS A 57 12.66 -41.96 -31.40
CA LYS A 57 11.94 -40.68 -31.60
C LYS A 57 12.93 -39.51 -31.77
N LYS A 58 13.97 -39.42 -30.94
CA LYS A 58 15.00 -38.38 -31.04
C LYS A 58 15.77 -38.45 -32.36
N LYS A 59 16.28 -39.62 -32.73
CA LYS A 59 17.00 -39.86 -34.01
C LYS A 59 16.11 -39.55 -35.23
N LYS A 60 14.81 -39.85 -35.16
CA LYS A 60 13.82 -39.51 -36.21
C LYS A 60 13.53 -38.00 -36.29
N LEU A 61 13.56 -37.28 -35.17
CA LEU A 61 13.46 -35.82 -35.13
C LEU A 61 14.74 -35.19 -35.72
N GLU A 62 15.92 -35.54 -35.19
CA GLU A 62 17.21 -35.05 -35.70
C GLU A 62 17.40 -35.28 -37.21
N HIS A 63 16.89 -36.39 -37.75
CA HIS A 63 16.94 -36.65 -39.19
C HIS A 63 15.98 -35.74 -39.99
N LYS A 64 14.77 -35.47 -39.49
CA LYS A 64 13.87 -34.46 -40.08
C LYS A 64 14.53 -33.08 -40.08
N ASP A 65 15.13 -32.69 -38.96
CA ASP A 65 15.72 -31.37 -38.76
C ASP A 65 16.93 -31.18 -39.69
N ARG A 66 17.80 -32.19 -39.81
CA ARG A 66 18.91 -32.19 -40.78
C ARG A 66 18.41 -32.09 -42.23
N ASN A 67 17.38 -32.84 -42.61
CA ASN A 67 16.81 -32.77 -43.96
C ASN A 67 16.14 -31.41 -44.24
N LEU A 68 15.49 -30.81 -43.24
CA LEU A 68 14.88 -29.49 -43.33
C LEU A 68 15.95 -28.40 -43.46
N LEU A 69 17.01 -28.47 -42.66
CA LEU A 69 18.16 -27.57 -42.74
C LEU A 69 18.82 -27.63 -44.13
N GLN A 70 19.05 -28.82 -44.68
CA GLN A 70 19.62 -28.98 -46.03
C GLN A 70 18.71 -28.41 -47.12
N LYS A 71 17.38 -28.53 -46.99
CA LYS A 71 16.43 -27.90 -47.92
C LYS A 71 16.49 -26.37 -47.84
N HIS A 72 16.50 -25.80 -46.63
CA HIS A 72 16.67 -24.36 -46.46
C HIS A 72 18.02 -23.86 -46.98
N GLN A 73 19.12 -24.58 -46.74
CA GLN A 73 20.44 -24.21 -47.26
C GLN A 73 20.47 -24.15 -48.79
N ARG A 74 19.89 -25.13 -49.49
CA ARG A 74 19.78 -25.11 -50.96
C ARG A 74 18.94 -23.93 -51.44
N PHE A 75 17.74 -23.75 -50.87
CA PHE A 75 16.87 -22.63 -51.20
C PHE A 75 17.54 -21.26 -50.98
N TRP A 76 18.26 -21.09 -49.86
CA TRP A 76 18.97 -19.84 -49.57
C TRP A 76 20.14 -19.58 -50.53
N VAL A 77 20.85 -20.62 -50.99
CA VAL A 77 21.91 -20.48 -52.00
C VAL A 77 21.32 -20.12 -53.37
N GLU A 78 20.24 -20.79 -53.78
CA GLU A 78 19.51 -20.48 -55.02
C GLU A 78 18.93 -19.05 -55.00
N TYR A 79 18.31 -18.65 -53.90
CA TYR A 79 17.75 -17.31 -53.69
C TYR A 79 18.84 -16.23 -53.63
N TYR A 80 19.97 -16.50 -52.95
CA TYR A 80 21.13 -15.60 -52.96
C TYR A 80 21.69 -15.41 -54.38
N HIS A 81 21.82 -16.49 -55.16
CA HIS A 81 22.25 -16.38 -56.56
C HIS A 81 21.23 -15.67 -57.47
N HIS A 82 19.94 -15.70 -57.16
CA HIS A 82 18.94 -14.88 -57.85
C HIS A 82 19.07 -13.39 -57.47
N LEU A 83 19.15 -13.06 -56.17
CA LEU A 83 19.32 -11.68 -55.70
C LEU A 83 20.62 -11.05 -56.23
N GLU A 84 21.72 -11.80 -56.26
CA GLU A 84 23.01 -11.30 -56.77
C GLU A 84 23.00 -11.10 -58.30
N LYS A 85 22.11 -11.80 -59.05
CA LYS A 85 21.86 -11.51 -60.47
C LYS A 85 21.05 -10.22 -60.65
N GLU A 86 19.93 -10.06 -59.96
CA GLU A 86 19.11 -8.84 -60.06
C GLU A 86 19.90 -7.61 -59.57
N ARG A 87 20.69 -7.74 -58.51
CA ARG A 87 21.61 -6.69 -58.03
C ARG A 87 22.59 -6.25 -59.13
N LYS A 88 23.23 -7.20 -59.82
CA LYS A 88 24.16 -6.89 -60.92
C LYS A 88 23.46 -6.24 -62.12
N ARG A 89 22.25 -6.70 -62.45
CA ARG A 89 21.40 -6.07 -63.48
C ARG A 89 21.06 -4.62 -63.11
N LEU A 90 20.53 -4.39 -61.91
CA LEU A 90 20.18 -3.05 -61.42
C LEU A 90 21.41 -2.13 -61.33
N GLN A 91 22.58 -2.67 -60.97
CA GLN A 91 23.83 -1.90 -60.98
C GLN A 91 24.20 -1.41 -62.38
N ILE A 92 24.03 -2.25 -63.42
CA ILE A 92 24.25 -1.86 -64.83
C ILE A 92 23.19 -0.83 -65.28
N GLU A 93 21.92 -1.02 -64.93
CA GLU A 93 20.85 -0.07 -65.25
C GLU A 93 21.10 1.31 -64.60
N VAL A 94 21.61 1.36 -63.37
CA VAL A 94 22.03 2.59 -62.68
C VAL A 94 23.27 3.21 -63.33
N GLU A 95 24.27 2.42 -63.74
CA GLU A 95 25.49 2.92 -64.38
C GLU A 95 25.19 3.56 -65.76
N ILE A 96 24.30 2.94 -66.54
CA ILE A 96 23.80 3.49 -67.81
C ILE A 96 23.04 4.81 -67.55
N ALA A 97 22.10 4.82 -66.60
CA ALA A 97 21.33 6.02 -66.27
C ALA A 97 22.23 7.17 -65.78
N TRP A 98 23.25 6.88 -64.96
CA TRP A 98 24.23 7.87 -64.50
C TRP A 98 25.11 8.38 -65.63
N SER A 99 25.51 7.51 -66.57
CA SER A 99 26.22 7.90 -67.79
C SER A 99 25.41 8.89 -68.63
N ASP A 100 24.12 8.66 -68.82
CA ASP A 100 23.25 9.52 -69.62
C ASP A 100 22.87 10.83 -68.90
N VAL A 101 22.65 10.80 -67.58
CA VAL A 101 22.53 12.03 -66.77
C VAL A 101 23.81 12.86 -66.85
N SER A 102 24.99 12.24 -66.79
CA SER A 102 26.28 12.93 -66.92
C SER A 102 26.45 13.56 -68.32
N LYS A 103 26.20 12.81 -69.40
CA LYS A 103 26.20 13.33 -70.78
C LYS A 103 25.24 14.51 -70.94
N ASN A 104 24.03 14.41 -70.40
CA ASN A 104 23.03 15.47 -70.50
C ASN A 104 23.39 16.71 -69.66
N ARG A 105 24.03 16.53 -68.49
CA ARG A 105 24.59 17.63 -67.70
C ARG A 105 25.72 18.35 -68.43
N ILE A 106 26.63 17.61 -69.05
CA ILE A 106 27.73 18.19 -69.87
C ILE A 106 27.16 18.94 -71.07
N LYS A 107 26.14 18.41 -71.76
CA LYS A 107 25.45 19.12 -72.85
C LYS A 107 24.75 20.40 -72.37
N LEU A 108 24.10 20.36 -71.21
CA LEU A 108 23.44 21.52 -70.63
C LEU A 108 24.46 22.60 -70.26
N GLN A 109 25.52 22.24 -69.53
CA GLN A 109 26.60 23.15 -69.17
C GLN A 109 27.29 23.74 -70.41
N ALA A 110 27.56 22.93 -71.44
CA ALA A 110 28.14 23.42 -72.71
C ALA A 110 27.21 24.42 -73.43
N LYS A 111 25.89 24.21 -73.36
CA LYS A 111 24.89 25.16 -73.88
C LYS A 111 24.87 26.45 -73.04
N GLU A 112 24.84 26.34 -71.72
CA GLU A 112 24.88 27.48 -70.80
C GLU A 112 26.14 28.33 -71.00
N THR A 113 27.33 27.72 -71.12
CA THR A 113 28.57 28.43 -71.45
C THR A 113 28.54 29.04 -72.84
N SER A 114 27.94 28.36 -73.84
CA SER A 114 27.78 28.93 -75.18
C SER A 114 26.85 30.15 -75.18
N GLN A 115 25.81 30.16 -74.34
CA GLN A 115 24.88 31.28 -74.21
C GLN A 115 25.50 32.43 -73.42
N SER A 116 26.30 32.17 -72.38
CA SER A 116 27.10 33.21 -71.69
C SER A 116 28.08 33.87 -72.65
N LEU A 117 28.88 33.08 -73.38
CA LEU A 117 29.84 33.58 -74.36
C LEU A 117 29.18 34.35 -75.51
N GLN A 118 27.99 33.93 -75.96
CA GLN A 118 27.20 34.69 -76.93
C GLN A 118 26.72 36.03 -76.36
N HIS A 119 26.21 36.05 -75.13
CA HIS A 119 25.77 37.28 -74.48
C HIS A 119 26.94 38.23 -74.20
N GLU A 120 28.07 37.73 -73.70
CA GLU A 120 29.33 38.48 -73.54
C GLU A 120 29.81 39.06 -74.88
N GLN A 121 29.78 38.27 -75.96
CA GLN A 121 30.11 38.72 -77.31
C GLN A 121 29.14 39.79 -77.83
N GLU A 122 27.84 39.68 -77.55
CA GLU A 122 26.82 40.67 -77.91
C GLU A 122 27.01 41.97 -77.12
N MET A 123 27.27 41.90 -75.81
CA MET A 123 27.56 43.06 -74.97
C MET A 123 28.82 43.79 -75.42
N ILE A 124 29.93 43.09 -75.65
CA ILE A 124 31.16 43.67 -76.19
C ILE A 124 30.93 44.27 -77.59
N GLN A 125 30.10 43.64 -78.42
CA GLN A 125 29.72 44.21 -79.72
C GLN A 125 28.79 45.43 -79.62
N LEU A 126 28.03 45.59 -78.54
CA LEU A 126 27.23 46.79 -78.29
C LEU A 126 28.13 47.92 -77.77
N GLU A 127 29.02 47.64 -76.81
CA GLU A 127 30.05 48.56 -76.34
C GLU A 127 30.92 49.10 -77.49
N LEU A 128 31.37 48.23 -78.41
CA LEU A 128 32.12 48.61 -79.61
C LEU A 128 31.29 49.35 -80.69
N LYS A 129 29.95 49.36 -80.60
CA LYS A 129 29.05 50.09 -81.52
C LYS A 129 28.55 51.41 -80.94
N MET A 130 28.67 51.62 -79.63
CA MET A 130 28.43 52.93 -79.02
C MET A 130 29.54 53.91 -79.47
N PRO A 131 29.20 55.12 -79.94
CA PRO A 131 30.19 56.17 -80.12
C PRO A 131 30.93 56.44 -78.80
N SER A 132 32.25 56.53 -78.85
CA SER A 132 33.11 56.51 -77.67
C SER A 132 33.13 57.85 -76.90
N GLU A 133 32.00 58.22 -76.30
CA GLU A 133 31.91 59.29 -75.30
C GLU A 133 32.50 58.82 -73.95
N SER A 134 33.84 58.81 -73.87
CA SER A 134 34.66 58.60 -72.67
C SER A 134 34.55 57.25 -71.93
N ALA A 135 35.70 56.68 -71.58
CA ALA A 135 35.78 55.52 -70.70
C ALA A 135 35.61 55.93 -69.21
N GLU A 136 34.42 56.39 -68.83
CA GLU A 136 34.05 56.46 -67.40
C GLU A 136 33.70 55.05 -66.89
N ALA A 137 34.30 54.66 -65.76
CA ALA A 137 34.10 53.35 -65.15
C ALA A 137 32.61 53.12 -64.77
N PRO A 138 32.11 51.86 -64.79
CA PRO A 138 30.68 51.56 -64.65
C PRO A 138 30.04 52.25 -63.46
N ASP A 139 28.97 52.99 -63.75
CA ASP A 139 28.61 54.16 -62.97
C ASP A 139 27.99 53.81 -61.60
N VAL A 140 28.77 54.09 -60.55
CA VAL A 140 28.39 53.91 -59.15
C VAL A 140 27.13 54.69 -58.77
N LYS A 141 26.67 55.67 -59.58
CA LYS A 141 25.35 56.32 -59.42
C LYS A 141 24.20 55.32 -59.27
N ASN A 142 24.21 54.18 -59.98
CA ASN A 142 23.11 53.21 -59.91
C ASN A 142 22.99 52.49 -58.54
N GLN A 143 24.02 52.44 -57.71
CA GLN A 143 23.91 51.90 -56.33
C GLN A 143 23.39 52.93 -55.32
N TYR A 144 23.34 54.23 -55.67
CA TYR A 144 22.83 55.29 -54.79
C TYR A 144 21.33 55.53 -54.91
N SER A 145 20.68 55.02 -55.97
CA SER A 145 19.22 55.08 -56.14
C SER A 145 18.46 54.30 -55.06
N ASP A 146 19.14 53.36 -54.40
CA ASP A 146 18.58 52.41 -53.44
C ASP A 146 18.60 52.91 -51.98
N ILE A 147 18.77 54.23 -51.75
CA ILE A 147 18.70 54.83 -50.42
C ILE A 147 17.26 54.79 -49.90
N GLY A 148 17.06 54.21 -48.71
CA GLY A 148 15.77 54.13 -48.05
C GLY A 148 15.41 52.71 -47.61
N ILE A 149 14.26 52.64 -46.93
CA ILE A 149 13.67 51.39 -46.45
C ILE A 149 13.41 50.46 -47.65
N PRO A 150 13.93 49.23 -47.66
CA PRO A 150 13.63 48.26 -48.72
C PRO A 150 12.13 48.02 -48.85
N GLU A 151 11.60 47.93 -50.07
CA GLU A 151 10.17 47.64 -50.30
C GLU A 151 9.73 46.34 -49.60
N GLU A 152 10.61 45.32 -49.59
CA GLU A 152 10.42 44.10 -48.82
C GLU A 152 10.11 44.36 -47.34
N ALA A 153 10.85 45.27 -46.69
CA ALA A 153 10.66 45.59 -45.28
C ALA A 153 9.40 46.43 -45.02
N MET A 154 8.96 47.24 -46.00
CA MET A 154 7.68 47.94 -45.95
C MET A 154 6.49 46.98 -46.12
N LEU A 155 6.60 46.02 -47.04
CA LEU A 155 5.54 45.05 -47.36
C LEU A 155 5.38 43.92 -46.33
N MET A 156 6.37 43.67 -45.47
CA MET A 156 6.26 42.69 -44.39
C MET A 156 5.08 42.99 -43.44
N GLU A 157 4.22 42.00 -43.23
CA GLU A 157 3.18 42.02 -42.20
C GLU A 157 3.72 41.50 -40.86
N TRP A 158 3.73 42.38 -39.85
CA TRP A 158 4.29 42.10 -38.54
C TRP A 158 3.19 41.89 -37.49
N PRO A 159 3.27 40.84 -36.64
CA PRO A 159 2.32 40.63 -35.53
C PRO A 159 2.24 41.78 -34.52
N ASN A 160 3.27 42.62 -34.44
CA ASN A 160 3.33 43.80 -33.55
C ASN A 160 3.83 45.03 -34.33
N LYS A 161 3.04 46.11 -34.32
CA LYS A 161 3.35 47.39 -34.99
C LYS A 161 4.61 48.06 -34.43
N SER A 162 4.78 48.06 -33.11
CA SER A 162 5.94 48.67 -32.45
C SER A 162 7.26 48.01 -32.85
N LEU A 163 7.25 46.71 -33.12
CA LEU A 163 8.44 45.98 -33.57
C LEU A 163 8.75 46.24 -35.06
N LYS A 164 7.72 46.43 -35.90
CA LYS A 164 7.89 46.95 -37.27
C LYS A 164 8.52 48.35 -37.23
N GLU A 165 7.96 49.26 -36.44
CA GLU A 165 8.44 50.64 -36.29
C GLU A 165 9.92 50.70 -35.86
N ALA A 166 10.32 49.87 -34.88
CA ALA A 166 11.72 49.77 -34.44
C ALA A 166 12.67 49.38 -35.60
N ILE A 167 12.35 48.31 -36.34
CA ILE A 167 13.17 47.84 -37.46
C ILE A 167 13.23 48.86 -38.59
N LEU A 168 12.14 49.58 -38.87
CA LEU A 168 12.15 50.67 -39.86
C LEU A 168 13.07 51.83 -39.42
N GLN A 169 13.13 52.16 -38.12
CA GLN A 169 14.08 53.13 -37.59
C GLN A 169 15.53 52.61 -37.64
N GLU A 170 15.77 51.32 -37.43
CA GLU A 170 17.11 50.73 -37.58
C GLU A 170 17.64 50.91 -39.02
N PHE A 171 16.83 50.63 -40.05
CA PHE A 171 17.20 50.88 -41.46
C PHE A 171 17.54 52.36 -41.71
N LEU A 172 16.69 53.30 -41.24
CA LEU A 172 16.94 54.73 -41.41
C LEU A 172 18.22 55.19 -40.67
N SER A 173 18.49 54.64 -39.48
CA SER A 173 19.70 54.94 -38.71
C SER A 173 20.98 54.44 -39.40
N LEU A 174 20.92 53.25 -40.01
CA LEU A 174 22.01 52.63 -40.77
C LEU A 174 22.33 53.47 -42.00
N ASP A 175 21.32 53.81 -42.80
CA ASP A 175 21.46 54.65 -43.98
C ASP A 175 22.08 56.02 -43.64
N ASN A 176 21.69 56.62 -42.51
CA ASN A 176 22.23 57.91 -42.09
C ASN A 176 23.69 57.82 -41.63
N GLN A 177 24.06 56.80 -40.84
CA GLN A 177 25.46 56.56 -40.46
C GLN A 177 26.39 56.38 -41.67
N TYR A 178 25.93 55.69 -42.73
CA TYR A 178 26.73 55.53 -43.95
C TYR A 178 26.74 56.80 -44.81
N LYS A 179 25.66 57.60 -44.87
CA LYS A 179 25.67 58.95 -45.49
C LYS A 179 26.67 59.89 -44.82
N GLU A 180 26.70 59.92 -43.48
CA GLU A 180 27.64 60.74 -42.70
C GLU A 180 29.09 60.36 -43.01
N ARG A 181 29.43 59.07 -42.97
CA ARG A 181 30.76 58.55 -43.34
C ARG A 181 31.16 58.89 -44.78
N LEU A 182 30.21 58.84 -45.73
CA LEU A 182 30.45 59.25 -47.12
C LEU A 182 30.70 60.74 -47.27
N ASN A 183 30.03 61.58 -46.47
CA ASN A 183 30.23 63.03 -46.52
C ASN A 183 31.54 63.44 -45.85
N GLN A 184 31.89 62.85 -44.71
CA GLN A 184 33.22 63.00 -44.08
C GLN A 184 34.36 62.61 -45.06
N LEU A 185 34.21 61.51 -45.80
CA LEU A 185 35.19 61.07 -46.80
C LEU A 185 35.29 62.06 -47.99
N LYS A 186 34.18 62.64 -48.45
CA LYS A 186 34.18 63.69 -49.48
C LYS A 186 34.83 64.99 -49.01
N GLU A 187 34.57 65.40 -47.76
CA GLU A 187 35.11 66.62 -47.15
C GLU A 187 36.64 66.51 -46.99
N GLN A 188 37.12 65.38 -46.46
CA GLN A 188 38.55 65.10 -46.31
C GLN A 188 39.32 65.13 -47.65
N HIS A 189 38.68 64.71 -48.75
CA HIS A 189 39.31 64.63 -50.08
C HIS A 189 38.83 65.72 -51.06
N GLN A 190 38.13 66.77 -50.57
CA GLN A 190 37.51 67.79 -51.42
C GLN A 190 38.52 68.53 -52.32
N GLN A 191 39.78 68.64 -51.90
CA GLN A 191 40.82 69.32 -52.69
C GLN A 191 41.28 68.49 -53.91
N ILE A 192 41.35 67.16 -53.77
CA ILE A 192 41.68 66.22 -54.86
C ILE A 192 40.57 66.22 -55.91
N LEU A 193 39.31 66.26 -55.45
CA LEU A 193 38.10 66.20 -56.26
C LEU A 193 37.79 67.48 -57.05
N LYS A 194 38.56 68.57 -56.85
CA LYS A 194 38.40 69.83 -57.62
C LYS A 194 39.01 69.77 -59.02
N SER A 195 39.99 68.89 -59.26
CA SER A 195 40.57 68.66 -60.59
C SER A 195 40.17 67.28 -61.08
N ARG A 196 39.41 67.22 -62.19
CA ARG A 196 38.89 65.95 -62.77
C ARG A 196 40.00 65.01 -63.23
N LEU A 197 41.17 65.57 -63.61
CA LEU A 197 42.25 64.92 -64.36
C LEU A 197 43.64 65.25 -63.79
N GLY A 198 43.75 65.70 -62.54
CA GLY A 198 45.05 66.02 -61.91
C GLY A 198 45.88 67.01 -62.72
N ASP A 199 45.21 68.04 -63.24
CA ASP A 199 45.72 69.13 -64.08
C ASP A 199 46.40 68.70 -65.41
N TRP A 200 46.12 67.46 -65.87
CA TRP A 200 46.60 66.93 -67.15
C TRP A 200 45.49 66.91 -68.21
N SER A 201 45.87 66.79 -69.50
CA SER A 201 44.92 66.50 -70.57
C SER A 201 44.43 65.05 -70.49
N GLU A 202 43.24 64.79 -71.05
CA GLU A 202 42.63 63.46 -71.10
C GLU A 202 43.55 62.45 -71.81
N GLU A 203 44.17 62.82 -72.93
CA GLU A 203 45.14 61.98 -73.65
C GLU A 203 46.35 61.59 -72.78
N ASN A 204 46.93 62.55 -72.05
CA ASN A 204 48.11 62.31 -71.21
C ASN A 204 47.76 61.45 -69.98
N HIS A 205 46.58 61.69 -69.39
CA HIS A 205 46.07 60.92 -68.27
C HIS A 205 45.73 59.48 -68.67
N LEU A 206 45.06 59.27 -69.81
CA LEU A 206 44.77 57.94 -70.36
C LEU A 206 46.06 57.17 -70.67
N GLN A 207 47.07 57.83 -71.27
CA GLN A 207 48.39 57.22 -71.45
C GLN A 207 49.06 56.85 -70.12
N PHE A 208 48.99 57.71 -69.11
CA PHE A 208 49.49 57.39 -67.76
C PHE A 208 48.80 56.16 -67.15
N VAL A 209 47.47 56.08 -67.22
CA VAL A 209 46.69 54.95 -66.69
C VAL A 209 47.02 53.65 -67.43
N MET A 210 46.96 53.66 -68.76
CA MET A 210 47.27 52.50 -69.61
C MET A 210 48.70 51.99 -69.38
N LEU A 211 49.69 52.88 -69.22
CA LEU A 211 51.04 52.48 -68.84
C LEU A 211 51.09 51.92 -67.42
N ARG A 212 50.39 52.52 -66.45
CA ARG A 212 50.38 52.06 -65.07
C ARG A 212 49.84 50.65 -64.94
N GLU A 213 48.85 50.27 -65.74
CA GLU A 213 48.30 48.91 -65.80
C GLU A 213 49.24 47.90 -66.50
N GLN A 214 49.93 48.32 -67.57
CA GLN A 214 50.90 47.48 -68.30
C GLN A 214 52.08 46.98 -67.44
N TYR A 215 52.39 47.63 -66.31
CA TYR A 215 53.42 47.17 -65.37
C TYR A 215 52.79 46.59 -64.09
N PRO A 216 52.87 45.27 -63.84
CA PRO A 216 52.36 44.62 -62.63
C PRO A 216 52.86 45.23 -61.32
N THR A 217 52.00 45.27 -60.32
CA THR A 217 52.27 45.78 -58.96
C THR A 217 53.44 45.08 -58.27
N THR A 218 53.73 43.83 -58.63
CA THR A 218 54.80 42.98 -58.07
C THR A 218 56.20 43.26 -58.62
N MET A 219 56.35 44.08 -59.67
CA MET A 219 57.66 44.34 -60.27
C MET A 219 58.56 45.25 -59.42
N ARG A 220 59.78 44.78 -59.09
CA ARG A 220 60.83 45.64 -58.52
C ARG A 220 61.12 46.83 -59.46
N ASN A 221 61.30 48.01 -58.87
CA ASN A 221 61.52 49.28 -59.57
C ASN A 221 60.37 49.75 -60.50
N ARG A 222 59.13 49.23 -60.41
CA ARG A 222 57.95 49.66 -61.20
C ARG A 222 57.88 51.18 -61.45
N ARG A 223 58.00 51.99 -60.38
CA ARG A 223 58.00 53.47 -60.46
C ARG A 223 59.07 54.06 -61.40
N LYS A 224 60.29 53.51 -61.39
CA LYS A 224 61.38 53.96 -62.27
C LYS A 224 61.15 53.58 -63.73
N LEU A 225 60.55 52.41 -63.98
CA LEU A 225 60.20 51.96 -65.33
C LEU A 225 59.05 52.81 -65.90
N LEU A 226 58.03 53.13 -65.10
CA LEU A 226 56.96 54.06 -65.46
C LEU A 226 57.53 55.46 -65.81
N LEU A 227 58.39 56.00 -64.94
CA LEU A 227 59.08 57.28 -65.19
C LEU A 227 59.87 57.32 -66.51
N ASP A 228 60.64 56.26 -66.82
CA ASP A 228 61.41 56.20 -68.07
C ASP A 228 60.50 56.01 -69.30
N ARG A 229 59.44 55.19 -69.18
CA ARG A 229 58.46 54.97 -70.24
C ARG A 229 57.66 56.24 -70.57
N ILE A 230 57.22 56.96 -69.55
CA ILE A 230 56.43 58.21 -69.70
C ILE A 230 57.29 59.31 -70.32
N LYS A 231 58.55 59.49 -69.90
CA LYS A 231 59.47 60.44 -70.54
C LYS A 231 59.69 60.21 -72.04
N ARG A 232 59.57 58.96 -72.51
CA ARG A 232 59.71 58.60 -73.93
C ARG A 232 58.42 58.82 -74.73
N GLN A 233 57.25 58.75 -74.10
CA GLN A 233 55.94 58.93 -74.77
C GLN A 233 55.39 60.35 -74.64
N LEU A 234 55.70 61.06 -73.55
CA LEU A 234 55.27 62.42 -73.25
C LEU A 234 56.48 63.31 -72.91
N PRO A 235 57.30 63.72 -73.91
CA PRO A 235 58.53 64.48 -73.68
C PRO A 235 58.33 65.90 -73.10
N THR A 236 57.10 66.41 -73.14
CA THR A 236 56.70 67.73 -72.66
C THR A 236 56.48 67.81 -71.15
N ILE A 237 56.40 66.68 -70.44
CA ILE A 237 56.03 66.62 -69.02
C ILE A 237 57.28 66.53 -68.13
N SER A 238 57.37 67.40 -67.12
CA SER A 238 58.48 67.37 -66.17
C SER A 238 58.35 66.24 -65.13
N VAL A 239 59.48 65.87 -64.53
CA VAL A 239 59.51 64.88 -63.43
C VAL A 239 58.68 65.35 -62.22
N LEU A 240 58.57 66.66 -62.00
CA LEU A 240 57.80 67.24 -60.91
C LEU A 240 56.29 67.18 -61.18
N GLU A 241 55.86 67.37 -62.42
CA GLU A 241 54.45 67.20 -62.80
C GLU A 241 54.03 65.73 -62.78
N PHE A 242 54.90 64.80 -63.18
CA PHE A 242 54.68 63.37 -62.97
C PHE A 242 54.56 63.03 -61.47
N ASP A 243 55.47 63.49 -60.62
CA ASP A 243 55.45 63.19 -59.17
C ASP A 243 54.23 63.82 -58.47
N LYS A 244 53.73 64.96 -58.95
CA LYS A 244 52.43 65.53 -58.52
C LYS A 244 51.25 64.67 -59.00
N HIS A 245 51.18 64.32 -60.29
CA HIS A 245 50.07 63.57 -60.85
C HIS A 245 50.02 62.13 -60.33
N GLU A 246 51.16 61.48 -60.09
CA GLU A 246 51.22 60.15 -59.46
C GLU A 246 50.67 60.18 -58.03
N ARG A 247 50.94 61.22 -57.25
CA ARG A 247 50.38 61.40 -55.90
C ARG A 247 48.87 61.69 -55.95
N TRP A 248 48.45 62.66 -56.77
CA TRP A 248 47.02 62.96 -56.99
C TRP A 248 46.26 61.71 -57.43
N TRP A 249 46.81 60.93 -58.37
CA TRP A 249 46.21 59.67 -58.83
C TRP A 249 46.09 58.65 -57.71
N ILE A 250 47.12 58.49 -56.87
CA ILE A 250 47.08 57.55 -55.73
C ILE A 250 46.01 57.98 -54.72
N GLU A 251 45.90 59.27 -54.40
CA GLU A 251 44.91 59.80 -53.45
C GLU A 251 43.49 59.76 -54.02
N TYR A 252 43.33 60.04 -55.32
CA TYR A 252 42.05 59.95 -56.06
C TYR A 252 41.57 58.50 -56.14
N ASN A 253 42.44 57.58 -56.58
CA ASN A 253 42.14 56.16 -56.66
C ASN A 253 41.83 55.58 -55.27
N TRP A 254 42.60 55.94 -54.25
CA TRP A 254 42.31 55.56 -52.86
C TRP A 254 40.94 56.06 -52.40
N TYR A 255 40.56 57.30 -52.71
CA TYR A 255 39.23 57.82 -52.37
C TYR A 255 38.11 57.05 -53.10
N HIS A 256 38.31 56.70 -54.38
CA HIS A 256 37.34 55.92 -55.17
C HIS A 256 37.23 54.46 -54.69
N GLU A 257 38.36 53.79 -54.44
CA GLU A 257 38.41 52.48 -53.77
C GLU A 257 37.70 52.53 -52.42
N ARG A 258 38.06 53.48 -51.56
CA ARG A 258 37.48 53.62 -50.21
C ARG A 258 35.99 53.95 -50.23
N ARG A 259 35.52 54.73 -51.21
CA ARG A 259 34.09 55.01 -51.43
C ARG A 259 33.33 53.75 -51.87
N THR A 260 33.89 52.95 -52.78
CA THR A 260 33.25 51.70 -53.20
C THR A 260 33.27 50.65 -52.09
N GLU A 261 34.34 50.52 -51.29
CA GLU A 261 34.35 49.71 -50.06
C GLU A 261 33.23 50.12 -49.09
N LEU A 262 33.01 51.42 -48.89
CA LEU A 262 32.01 51.92 -47.97
C LEU A 262 30.58 51.65 -48.46
N LEU A 263 30.36 51.65 -49.78
CA LEU A 263 29.08 51.29 -50.40
C LEU A 263 28.82 49.78 -50.35
N HIS A 264 29.84 48.95 -50.63
CA HIS A 264 29.72 47.50 -50.46
C HIS A 264 29.50 47.11 -49.00
N SER A 265 30.06 47.83 -48.02
CA SER A 265 29.76 47.57 -46.60
C SER A 265 28.36 48.06 -46.19
N TRP A 266 27.90 49.22 -46.66
CA TRP A 266 26.50 49.65 -46.51
C TRP A 266 25.52 48.60 -47.05
N SER A 267 25.71 48.16 -48.29
CA SER A 267 24.88 47.13 -48.95
C SER A 267 24.86 45.81 -48.16
N ARG A 268 26.02 45.32 -47.69
CA ARG A 268 26.09 44.14 -46.81
C ARG A 268 25.33 44.35 -45.50
N SER A 269 25.53 45.47 -44.80
CA SER A 269 24.83 45.74 -43.54
C SER A 269 23.31 45.90 -43.71
N ARG A 270 22.86 46.49 -44.83
CA ARG A 270 21.43 46.60 -45.21
C ARG A 270 20.82 45.21 -45.46
N ASN A 271 21.54 44.34 -46.17
CA ASN A 271 21.11 42.95 -46.42
C ASN A 271 21.14 42.09 -45.14
N GLU A 272 22.15 42.26 -44.27
CA GLU A 272 22.17 41.61 -42.96
C GLU A 272 20.98 42.02 -42.08
N LEU A 273 20.64 43.31 -42.05
CA LEU A 273 19.48 43.81 -41.29
C LEU A 273 18.16 43.26 -41.84
N LEU A 274 18.06 43.09 -43.17
CA LEU A 274 16.93 42.46 -43.84
C LEU A 274 16.83 40.94 -43.57
N ILE A 275 17.95 40.24 -43.42
CA ILE A 275 17.97 38.83 -42.99
C ILE A 275 17.58 38.72 -41.51
N LYS A 276 18.11 39.61 -40.65
CA LYS A 276 17.78 39.69 -39.22
C LYS A 276 16.30 40.00 -39.00
N SER A 277 15.72 40.92 -39.79
CA SER A 277 14.29 41.22 -39.71
C SER A 277 13.42 40.05 -40.18
N LYS A 278 13.77 39.36 -41.27
CA LYS A 278 13.06 38.12 -41.68
C LYS A 278 13.11 37.02 -40.60
N ALA A 279 14.22 36.89 -39.88
CA ALA A 279 14.32 35.97 -38.74
C ALA A 279 13.44 36.41 -37.56
N LEU A 280 13.53 37.67 -37.11
CA LEU A 280 12.70 38.22 -36.04
C LEU A 280 11.19 38.15 -36.35
N LEU A 281 10.80 38.26 -37.63
CA LEU A 281 9.43 38.06 -38.08
C LEU A 281 8.98 36.61 -37.88
N ALA A 282 9.80 35.64 -38.27
CA ALA A 282 9.51 34.22 -38.05
C ALA A 282 9.41 33.86 -36.55
N ASP A 283 10.32 34.39 -35.72
CA ASP A 283 10.26 34.25 -34.27
C ASP A 283 8.99 34.90 -33.68
N ALA A 284 8.60 36.08 -34.16
CA ALA A 284 7.38 36.75 -33.72
C ALA A 284 6.11 35.97 -34.08
N TRP A 285 6.06 35.34 -35.26
CA TRP A 285 4.95 34.47 -35.65
C TRP A 285 4.91 33.18 -34.82
N SER A 286 6.05 32.50 -34.64
CA SER A 286 6.17 31.31 -33.79
C SER A 286 5.72 31.59 -32.35
N ASN A 287 6.17 32.70 -31.75
CA ASN A 287 5.73 33.12 -30.43
C ASN A 287 4.22 33.42 -30.36
N ASN A 288 3.64 34.04 -31.40
CA ASN A 288 2.20 34.31 -31.50
C ASN A 288 1.38 33.01 -31.57
N GLU A 289 1.85 32.00 -32.32
CA GLU A 289 1.23 30.67 -32.36
C GLU A 289 1.31 29.96 -31.00
N VAL A 290 2.46 30.03 -30.31
CA VAL A 290 2.62 29.50 -28.95
C VAL A 290 1.71 30.21 -27.94
N ILE A 291 1.49 31.52 -28.07
CA ILE A 291 0.54 32.28 -27.23
C ILE A 291 -0.90 31.81 -27.49
N LYS A 292 -1.32 31.72 -28.75
CA LYS A 292 -2.65 31.21 -29.13
C LYS A 292 -2.88 29.77 -28.65
N ALA A 293 -1.87 28.91 -28.75
CA ALA A 293 -1.93 27.54 -28.24
C ALA A 293 -2.10 27.51 -26.71
N LYS A 294 -1.39 28.37 -25.97
CA LYS A 294 -1.57 28.53 -24.51
C LYS A 294 -2.98 29.02 -24.16
N GLU A 295 -3.52 30.01 -24.87
CA GLU A 295 -4.92 30.45 -24.66
C GLU A 295 -5.93 29.32 -24.88
N VAL A 296 -5.74 28.51 -25.93
CA VAL A 296 -6.61 27.36 -26.21
C VAL A 296 -6.49 26.30 -25.11
N ALA A 297 -5.28 26.00 -24.63
CA ALA A 297 -5.06 25.07 -23.53
C ALA A 297 -5.69 25.55 -22.21
N ILE A 298 -5.57 26.84 -21.88
CA ILE A 298 -6.24 27.46 -20.71
C ILE A 298 -7.76 27.33 -20.84
N ARG A 299 -8.34 27.70 -21.98
CA ARG A 299 -9.78 27.57 -22.26
C ARG A 299 -10.28 26.12 -22.26
N GLN A 300 -9.41 25.13 -22.47
CA GLN A 300 -9.73 23.70 -22.32
C GLN A 300 -9.68 23.28 -20.85
N GLN A 301 -8.65 23.69 -20.11
CA GLN A 301 -8.50 23.45 -18.67
C GLN A 301 -9.67 24.06 -17.87
N GLU A 302 -10.09 25.28 -18.20
CA GLU A 302 -11.25 25.94 -17.58
C GLU A 302 -12.54 25.12 -17.73
N ARG A 303 -12.81 24.60 -18.94
CA ARG A 303 -13.98 23.71 -19.18
C ARG A 303 -13.90 22.42 -18.38
N LEU A 304 -12.74 21.77 -18.37
CA LEU A 304 -12.53 20.54 -17.60
C LEU A 304 -12.72 20.80 -16.10
N CYS A 305 -12.23 21.92 -15.57
CA CYS A 305 -12.48 22.34 -14.19
C CYS A 305 -13.98 22.60 -13.92
N GLN A 306 -14.72 23.21 -14.85
CA GLN A 306 -16.17 23.43 -14.73
C GLN A 306 -16.95 22.11 -14.74
N GLU A 307 -16.65 21.20 -15.67
CA GLU A 307 -17.25 19.86 -15.72
C GLU A 307 -16.97 19.04 -14.46
N LEU A 308 -15.73 19.06 -13.97
CA LEU A 308 -15.35 18.36 -12.74
C LEU A 308 -16.03 18.99 -11.53
N HIS A 309 -16.17 20.31 -11.48
CA HIS A 309 -16.92 20.99 -10.42
C HIS A 309 -18.39 20.55 -10.41
N GLN A 310 -19.07 20.55 -11.56
CA GLN A 310 -20.45 20.07 -11.69
C GLN A 310 -20.61 18.61 -11.27
N LYS A 311 -19.69 17.72 -11.67
CA LYS A 311 -19.68 16.31 -11.24
C LYS A 311 -19.50 16.19 -9.71
N VAL A 312 -18.69 17.06 -9.10
CA VAL A 312 -18.45 17.10 -7.66
C VAL A 312 -19.62 17.72 -6.88
N THR A 313 -20.34 18.72 -7.41
CA THR A 313 -21.55 19.25 -6.74
C THR A 313 -22.67 18.21 -6.74
N ILE A 314 -22.94 17.57 -7.88
CA ILE A 314 -23.93 16.48 -8.00
C ILE A 314 -23.59 15.32 -7.05
N TRP A 315 -22.31 14.93 -6.98
CA TRP A 315 -21.87 13.88 -6.04
C TRP A 315 -22.03 14.27 -4.56
N ARG A 316 -21.79 15.54 -4.20
CA ARG A 316 -22.01 16.06 -2.84
C ARG A 316 -23.50 16.05 -2.49
N GLU A 317 -24.36 16.49 -3.41
CA GLU A 317 -25.81 16.45 -3.26
C GLU A 317 -26.29 15.01 -3.03
N GLN A 318 -25.91 14.08 -3.91
CA GLN A 318 -26.21 12.65 -3.77
C GLN A 318 -25.69 12.05 -2.45
N LYS A 319 -24.48 12.42 -1.99
CA LYS A 319 -23.99 11.89 -0.71
C LYS A 319 -24.69 12.51 0.51
N LEU A 320 -25.15 13.76 0.43
CA LEU A 320 -26.00 14.37 1.46
C LEU A 320 -27.40 13.76 1.48
N GLU A 321 -27.98 13.40 0.34
CA GLU A 321 -29.24 12.67 0.26
C GLU A 321 -29.11 11.26 0.86
N LEU A 322 -28.05 10.53 0.52
CA LEU A 322 -27.75 9.22 1.13
C LEU A 322 -27.61 9.31 2.65
N LEU A 323 -26.89 10.31 3.18
CA LEU A 323 -26.75 10.50 4.62
C LEU A 323 -28.10 10.78 5.32
N LYS A 324 -28.97 11.61 4.73
CA LYS A 324 -30.33 11.84 5.26
C LYS A 324 -31.17 10.56 5.29
N LEU A 325 -31.08 9.73 4.24
CA LEU A 325 -31.79 8.45 4.18
C LEU A 325 -31.21 7.42 5.17
N GLU A 326 -29.89 7.39 5.36
CA GLU A 326 -29.22 6.59 6.40
C GLU A 326 -29.67 7.03 7.81
N GLU A 327 -29.77 8.34 8.08
CA GLU A 327 -30.28 8.91 9.33
C GLU A 327 -31.77 8.60 9.56
N GLU A 328 -32.63 8.80 8.55
CA GLU A 328 -34.06 8.47 8.62
C GLU A 328 -34.32 6.97 8.84
N MET A 329 -33.50 6.09 8.27
CA MET A 329 -33.60 4.66 8.52
C MET A 329 -33.12 4.30 9.92
N ALA A 330 -32.08 4.98 10.43
CA ALA A 330 -31.59 4.79 11.79
C ALA A 330 -32.58 5.29 12.86
N THR A 331 -33.31 6.40 12.64
CA THR A 331 -34.37 6.85 13.56
C THR A 331 -35.54 5.87 13.55
N LYS A 332 -36.05 5.48 12.37
CA LYS A 332 -37.12 4.48 12.23
C LYS A 332 -36.74 3.14 12.88
N LEU A 333 -35.49 2.69 12.79
CA LEU A 333 -35.02 1.48 13.49
C LEU A 333 -35.06 1.64 15.01
N ARG A 334 -34.51 2.74 15.56
CA ARG A 334 -34.53 3.04 17.00
C ARG A 334 -35.95 3.16 17.56
N GLU A 335 -36.86 3.79 16.82
CA GLU A 335 -38.28 3.89 17.19
C GLU A 335 -38.95 2.50 17.24
N ASN A 336 -38.69 1.65 16.24
CA ASN A 336 -39.20 0.27 16.22
C ASN A 336 -38.60 -0.61 17.34
N GLU A 337 -37.33 -0.40 17.71
CA GLU A 337 -36.69 -1.09 18.84
C GLU A 337 -37.26 -0.62 20.19
N ALA A 338 -37.40 0.70 20.37
CA ALA A 338 -38.02 1.27 21.56
C ALA A 338 -39.49 0.83 21.71
N ALA A 339 -40.26 0.76 20.62
CA ALA A 339 -41.64 0.27 20.62
C ALA A 339 -41.75 -1.22 21.00
N LYS A 340 -40.81 -2.07 20.54
CA LYS A 340 -40.74 -3.49 20.96
C LYS A 340 -40.46 -3.61 22.45
N LEU A 341 -39.45 -2.91 22.95
CA LEU A 341 -39.07 -2.92 24.37
C LEU A 341 -40.20 -2.39 25.26
N ALA A 342 -40.90 -1.33 24.83
CA ALA A 342 -42.08 -0.82 25.53
C ALA A 342 -43.22 -1.86 25.57
N ALA A 343 -43.50 -2.55 24.46
CA ALA A 343 -44.52 -3.60 24.41
C ALA A 343 -44.15 -4.83 25.27
N GLU A 344 -42.87 -5.21 25.35
CA GLU A 344 -42.39 -6.26 26.24
C GLU A 344 -42.54 -5.87 27.71
N VAL A 345 -42.16 -4.63 28.08
CA VAL A 345 -42.35 -4.08 29.43
C VAL A 345 -43.83 -4.00 29.81
N GLU A 346 -44.72 -3.61 28.89
CA GLU A 346 -46.17 -3.66 29.12
C GLU A 346 -46.68 -5.09 29.36
N GLN A 347 -46.25 -6.06 28.56
CA GLN A 347 -46.63 -7.46 28.78
C GLN A 347 -46.11 -8.00 30.11
N GLU A 348 -44.89 -7.63 30.51
CA GLU A 348 -44.33 -7.93 31.82
C GLU A 348 -45.16 -7.30 32.95
N GLN A 349 -45.53 -6.02 32.86
CA GLN A 349 -46.37 -5.37 33.85
C GLN A 349 -47.74 -6.03 33.96
N ARG A 350 -48.40 -6.37 32.84
CA ARG A 350 -49.68 -7.11 32.82
C ARG A 350 -49.54 -8.49 33.49
N LYS A 351 -48.45 -9.23 33.23
CA LYS A 351 -48.14 -10.52 33.89
C LYS A 351 -47.90 -10.34 35.40
N ARG A 352 -47.13 -9.32 35.81
CA ARG A 352 -46.82 -9.01 37.22
C ARG A 352 -48.07 -8.59 38.00
N LEU A 353 -48.98 -7.81 37.40
CA LEU A 353 -50.28 -7.46 38.00
C LEU A 353 -51.16 -8.70 38.18
N ALA A 354 -51.37 -9.51 37.14
CA ALA A 354 -52.16 -10.73 37.25
C ALA A 354 -51.58 -11.76 38.25
N ALA A 355 -50.26 -11.78 38.44
CA ALA A 355 -49.61 -12.57 39.49
C ALA A 355 -49.85 -11.99 40.90
N LYS A 356 -49.72 -10.66 41.07
CA LYS A 356 -50.03 -9.95 42.31
C LYS A 356 -51.47 -10.21 42.76
N ASP A 357 -52.43 -10.11 41.84
CA ASP A 357 -53.85 -10.31 42.15
C ASP A 357 -54.11 -11.74 42.65
N LYS A 358 -53.57 -12.76 41.95
CA LYS A 358 -53.61 -14.17 42.40
C LYS A 358 -53.00 -14.37 43.79
N VAL A 359 -51.88 -13.72 44.09
CA VAL A 359 -51.25 -13.78 45.43
C VAL A 359 -52.12 -13.11 46.49
N THR A 360 -52.80 -11.99 46.19
CA THR A 360 -53.74 -11.37 47.16
C THR A 360 -54.98 -12.21 47.40
N ALA A 361 -55.52 -12.90 46.38
CA ALA A 361 -56.62 -13.84 46.54
C ALA A 361 -56.21 -15.01 47.44
N TYR A 362 -55.09 -15.68 47.13
CA TYR A 362 -54.55 -16.78 47.93
C TYR A 362 -54.29 -16.39 49.39
N LYS A 363 -53.75 -15.19 49.65
CA LYS A 363 -53.57 -14.67 51.02
C LYS A 363 -54.89 -14.47 51.76
N LYS A 364 -55.92 -13.94 51.11
CA LYS A 364 -57.26 -13.78 51.71
C LYS A 364 -57.90 -15.12 52.06
N ASP A 365 -57.76 -16.14 51.20
CA ASP A 365 -58.32 -17.46 51.46
C ASP A 365 -57.50 -18.24 52.51
N LEU A 366 -56.20 -17.99 52.63
CA LEU A 366 -55.37 -18.48 53.73
C LEU A 366 -55.78 -17.82 55.06
N GLU A 367 -56.07 -16.52 55.09
CA GLU A 367 -56.59 -15.84 56.29
C GLU A 367 -57.97 -16.35 56.71
N LYS A 368 -58.89 -16.65 55.78
CA LYS A 368 -60.18 -17.30 56.10
C LYS A 368 -59.97 -18.65 56.79
N LYS A 369 -59.18 -19.55 56.18
CA LYS A 369 -58.86 -20.86 56.75
C LYS A 369 -58.21 -20.76 58.13
N ARG A 370 -57.36 -19.76 58.35
CA ARG A 370 -56.78 -19.51 59.67
C ARG A 370 -57.82 -19.06 60.70
N ARG A 371 -58.81 -18.23 60.32
CA ARG A 371 -59.93 -17.86 61.21
C ARG A 371 -60.84 -19.05 61.52
N GLU A 372 -61.16 -19.86 60.52
CA GLU A 372 -61.94 -21.10 60.67
C GLU A 372 -61.24 -22.07 61.65
N GLN A 373 -59.91 -22.19 61.57
CA GLN A 373 -59.09 -22.93 62.53
C GLN A 373 -59.07 -22.28 63.92
N GLU A 374 -58.81 -20.97 64.01
CA GLU A 374 -58.84 -20.22 65.29
C GLU A 374 -60.21 -20.32 66.00
N GLU A 375 -61.31 -20.44 65.26
CA GLU A 375 -62.66 -20.63 65.80
C GLU A 375 -62.90 -22.08 66.23
N ALA A 376 -62.48 -23.07 65.44
CA ALA A 376 -62.51 -24.48 65.83
C ALA A 376 -61.67 -24.75 67.10
N ASP A 377 -60.47 -24.17 67.19
CA ASP A 377 -59.58 -24.27 68.37
C ASP A 377 -60.20 -23.61 69.61
N LYS A 378 -60.84 -22.43 69.46
CA LYS A 378 -61.59 -21.79 70.55
C LYS A 378 -62.70 -22.71 71.06
N MET A 379 -63.50 -23.29 70.15
CA MET A 379 -64.57 -24.23 70.52
C MET A 379 -64.00 -25.44 71.26
N ARG A 380 -62.95 -26.08 70.71
CA ARG A 380 -62.28 -27.24 71.33
C ARG A 380 -61.68 -26.91 72.71
N LEU A 381 -61.14 -25.70 72.89
CA LEU A 381 -60.64 -25.23 74.17
C LEU A 381 -61.78 -25.04 75.20
N THR A 382 -62.97 -24.60 74.78
CA THR A 382 -64.14 -24.55 75.69
C THR A 382 -64.65 -25.94 76.10
N GLU A 383 -64.59 -26.94 75.21
CA GLU A 383 -64.91 -28.33 75.54
C GLU A 383 -63.94 -28.90 76.58
N LEU A 384 -62.63 -28.73 76.35
CA LEU A 384 -61.58 -29.18 77.28
C LEU A 384 -61.71 -28.49 78.64
N ARG A 385 -62.08 -27.20 78.69
CA ARG A 385 -62.35 -26.50 79.96
C ARG A 385 -63.53 -27.08 80.74
N LYS A 386 -64.58 -27.57 80.08
CA LYS A 386 -65.71 -28.25 80.76
C LYS A 386 -65.24 -29.56 81.40
N ILE A 387 -64.53 -30.40 80.64
CA ILE A 387 -64.00 -31.69 81.12
C ILE A 387 -63.05 -31.48 82.33
N LEU A 388 -62.17 -30.47 82.26
CA LEU A 388 -61.27 -30.14 83.36
C LEU A 388 -62.01 -29.60 84.61
N ALA A 389 -63.09 -28.83 84.43
CA ALA A 389 -63.92 -28.38 85.55
C ALA A 389 -64.65 -29.55 86.24
N GLU A 390 -65.19 -30.50 85.45
CA GLU A 390 -65.82 -31.72 85.97
C GLU A 390 -64.83 -32.63 86.73
N GLN A 391 -63.57 -32.69 86.29
CA GLN A 391 -62.50 -33.37 87.02
C GLN A 391 -62.12 -32.63 88.31
N ALA A 392 -61.97 -31.30 88.26
CA ALA A 392 -61.60 -30.49 89.43
C ALA A 392 -62.60 -30.60 90.59
N VAL A 393 -63.90 -30.75 90.31
CA VAL A 393 -64.92 -31.02 91.35
C VAL A 393 -64.70 -32.37 92.02
N LYS A 394 -64.36 -33.42 91.25
CA LYS A 394 -64.10 -34.78 91.77
C LYS A 394 -62.81 -34.83 92.60
N ASP A 395 -61.73 -34.20 92.13
CA ASP A 395 -60.47 -34.16 92.86
C ASP A 395 -60.55 -33.25 94.11
N LYS A 396 -61.36 -32.18 94.10
CA LYS A 396 -61.60 -31.38 95.32
C LYS A 396 -62.17 -32.25 96.46
N ALA A 397 -63.22 -33.02 96.20
CA ALA A 397 -63.81 -33.91 97.20
C ALA A 397 -62.81 -34.97 97.70
N ARG A 398 -61.99 -35.52 96.80
CA ARG A 398 -60.91 -36.46 97.13
C ARG A 398 -59.82 -35.85 98.02
N ILE A 399 -59.47 -34.58 97.79
CA ILE A 399 -58.49 -33.84 98.60
C ILE A 399 -59.06 -33.49 99.97
N GLU A 400 -60.34 -33.14 100.07
CA GLU A 400 -61.01 -32.84 101.34
C GLU A 400 -61.09 -34.08 102.24
N TYR A 401 -61.49 -35.25 101.70
CA TYR A 401 -61.42 -36.54 102.40
C TYR A 401 -59.98 -36.85 102.91
N ARG A 402 -58.97 -36.70 102.06
CA ARG A 402 -57.56 -36.93 102.44
C ARG A 402 -57.05 -35.97 103.52
N LYS A 403 -57.56 -34.73 103.59
CA LYS A 403 -57.23 -33.76 104.65
C LYS A 403 -57.85 -34.14 106.01
N GLU A 404 -59.00 -34.80 106.02
CA GLU A 404 -59.63 -35.28 107.25
C GLU A 404 -58.95 -36.54 107.79
N GLU A 405 -58.63 -37.49 106.91
CA GLU A 405 -57.82 -38.67 107.22
C GLU A 405 -56.46 -38.27 107.83
N HIS A 406 -55.76 -37.29 107.21
CA HIS A 406 -54.49 -36.79 107.72
C HIS A 406 -54.62 -36.03 109.05
N ARG A 407 -55.75 -35.35 109.33
CA ARG A 407 -55.97 -34.68 110.62
C ARG A 407 -56.09 -35.68 111.77
N LYS A 408 -56.87 -36.75 111.61
CA LYS A 408 -56.98 -37.82 112.62
C LYS A 408 -55.61 -38.41 112.96
N LYS A 409 -54.84 -38.77 111.93
CA LYS A 409 -53.48 -39.32 112.03
C LYS A 409 -52.45 -38.38 112.68
N ILE A 410 -52.71 -37.07 112.77
CA ILE A 410 -51.87 -36.13 113.53
C ILE A 410 -52.17 -36.25 115.04
N GLU A 411 -53.44 -36.23 115.44
CA GLU A 411 -53.83 -36.31 116.86
C GLU A 411 -53.47 -37.68 117.46
N ASP A 412 -53.67 -38.78 116.73
CA ASP A 412 -53.25 -40.13 117.13
C ASP A 412 -51.73 -40.16 117.44
N ARG A 413 -50.93 -39.48 116.59
CA ARG A 413 -49.47 -39.33 116.77
C ARG A 413 -49.08 -38.37 117.89
N ARG A 414 -49.99 -37.49 118.34
CA ARG A 414 -49.75 -36.56 119.44
C ARG A 414 -49.91 -37.29 120.77
N LEU A 415 -51.04 -37.98 120.94
CA LEU A 415 -51.34 -38.81 122.11
C LEU A 415 -50.26 -39.86 122.36
N ALA A 416 -49.85 -40.60 121.33
CA ALA A 416 -48.78 -41.60 121.44
C ALA A 416 -47.43 -41.02 121.92
N LYS A 417 -47.12 -39.74 121.66
CA LYS A 417 -45.92 -39.06 122.19
C LYS A 417 -46.09 -38.63 123.64
N GLU A 418 -47.28 -38.15 124.01
CA GLU A 418 -47.64 -37.77 125.39
C GLU A 418 -47.66 -38.97 126.36
N GLU A 419 -47.74 -40.19 125.84
CA GLU A 419 -47.56 -41.45 126.59
C GLU A 419 -46.09 -41.87 126.71
N VAL A 420 -45.32 -41.86 125.60
CA VAL A 420 -43.90 -42.25 125.59
C VAL A 420 -43.06 -41.37 126.52
N ILE A 421 -43.21 -40.04 126.46
CA ILE A 421 -42.47 -39.10 127.32
C ILE A 421 -42.73 -39.39 128.82
N ARG A 422 -43.95 -39.82 129.17
CA ARG A 422 -44.32 -40.20 130.54
C ARG A 422 -43.54 -41.43 131.02
N GLN A 423 -43.41 -42.44 130.16
CA GLN A 423 -42.65 -43.67 130.45
C GLN A 423 -41.14 -43.44 130.48
N GLU A 424 -40.63 -42.42 129.77
CA GLU A 424 -39.20 -42.09 129.75
C GLU A 424 -38.77 -41.38 131.04
N ILE A 425 -39.59 -40.45 131.56
CA ILE A 425 -39.36 -39.81 132.87
C ILE A 425 -39.32 -40.85 134.01
N GLU A 426 -40.22 -41.84 134.00
CA GLU A 426 -40.19 -42.95 134.98
C GLU A 426 -38.96 -43.87 134.83
N LYS A 427 -38.38 -43.97 133.62
CA LYS A 427 -37.15 -44.74 133.37
C LYS A 427 -35.89 -44.02 133.82
N GLU A 428 -35.75 -42.71 133.56
CA GLU A 428 -34.55 -41.96 133.99
C GLU A 428 -34.44 -41.92 135.52
N ALA A 429 -35.55 -41.65 136.22
CA ALA A 429 -35.60 -41.70 137.69
C ALA A 429 -35.25 -43.08 138.28
N ARG A 430 -35.32 -44.15 137.48
CA ARG A 430 -34.89 -45.52 137.83
C ARG A 430 -33.44 -45.82 137.44
N LEU A 431 -32.93 -45.23 136.37
CA LEU A 431 -31.56 -45.42 135.87
C LEU A 431 -30.52 -44.61 136.65
N ASP A 432 -30.83 -43.39 137.10
CA ASP A 432 -29.86 -42.59 137.87
C ASP A 432 -29.58 -43.21 139.25
N ARG A 433 -30.56 -43.89 139.84
CA ARG A 433 -30.40 -44.74 141.03
C ARG A 433 -29.48 -45.95 140.83
N LEU A 434 -29.15 -46.30 139.58
CA LEU A 434 -28.23 -47.38 139.21
C LEU A 434 -26.87 -46.83 138.76
N ARG A 435 -26.85 -45.73 137.99
CA ARG A 435 -25.62 -45.05 137.55
C ARG A 435 -24.72 -44.62 138.70
N GLN A 436 -25.29 -44.26 139.85
CA GLN A 436 -24.53 -43.84 141.04
C GLN A 436 -23.71 -44.97 141.72
N LYS A 437 -23.60 -46.18 141.15
CA LYS A 437 -22.96 -47.33 141.81
C LYS A 437 -21.71 -47.93 141.15
N VAL A 438 -21.50 -47.85 139.84
CA VAL A 438 -20.37 -48.52 139.15
C VAL A 438 -19.97 -47.83 137.83
N GLU A 439 -18.69 -47.52 137.62
CA GLU A 439 -18.10 -47.02 136.36
C GLU A 439 -16.57 -47.25 136.28
N VAL A 440 -16.03 -47.74 135.14
CA VAL A 440 -14.63 -47.72 134.62
C VAL A 440 -14.64 -47.95 133.07
N HIS A 441 -13.55 -47.65 132.32
CA HIS A 441 -13.49 -47.39 130.86
C HIS A 441 -12.20 -47.96 130.15
N VAL A 442 -12.10 -47.93 128.78
CA VAL A 442 -10.88 -47.85 127.86
C VAL A 442 -11.03 -48.60 126.47
N GLU A 443 -10.30 -48.17 125.40
CA GLU A 443 -10.35 -48.59 123.95
C GLU A 443 -8.91 -48.58 123.27
N ASN A 444 -8.56 -48.72 121.95
CA ASN A 444 -9.23 -48.96 120.63
C ASN A 444 -8.23 -49.41 119.48
N ASP A 445 -8.72 -49.95 118.33
CA ASP A 445 -8.11 -50.15 116.95
C ASP A 445 -6.67 -50.81 116.87
N PRO A 446 -5.80 -50.76 115.80
CA PRO A 446 -5.93 -50.47 114.34
C PRO A 446 -5.20 -51.43 113.33
N LEU A 447 -5.66 -51.56 112.05
CA LEU A 447 -4.86 -52.13 110.91
C LEU A 447 -5.37 -51.92 109.44
N ARG A 448 -6.39 -51.09 109.17
CA ARG A 448 -7.21 -51.15 107.91
C ARG A 448 -6.61 -50.51 106.64
N LEU A 449 -5.30 -50.64 106.37
CA LEU A 449 -4.54 -49.74 105.47
C LEU A 449 -4.10 -50.27 104.07
N LEU A 450 -4.45 -51.49 103.66
CA LEU A 450 -3.78 -52.18 102.53
C LEU A 450 -4.72 -52.81 101.47
N GLN A 451 -5.51 -52.01 100.72
CA GLN A 451 -6.27 -52.49 99.54
C GLN A 451 -6.33 -51.43 98.41
N PRO A 452 -6.26 -51.83 97.11
CA PRO A 452 -6.33 -50.92 95.96
C PRO A 452 -7.76 -50.52 95.57
N THR A 453 -7.91 -49.51 94.68
CA THR A 453 -9.20 -48.85 94.39
C THR A 453 -9.58 -48.84 92.89
N GLU A 454 -10.87 -48.68 92.62
CA GLU A 454 -11.54 -49.00 91.33
C GLU A 454 -11.10 -48.13 90.13
N ALA A 455 -10.56 -46.93 90.36
CA ALA A 455 -10.28 -45.95 89.32
C ALA A 455 -9.25 -46.40 88.25
N TYR A 456 -8.41 -47.39 88.58
CA TYR A 456 -7.43 -47.96 87.64
C TYR A 456 -8.11 -48.65 86.43
N ASN A 457 -9.26 -49.29 86.66
CA ASN A 457 -9.94 -50.13 85.66
C ASN A 457 -10.61 -49.33 84.53
N ALA A 458 -10.77 -48.01 84.69
CA ALA A 458 -11.46 -47.16 83.71
C ALA A 458 -10.59 -46.79 82.47
N LYS A 459 -9.27 -46.98 82.52
CA LYS A 459 -8.35 -46.51 81.46
C LYS A 459 -8.27 -47.41 80.22
N THR A 460 -8.67 -48.67 80.29
CA THR A 460 -8.49 -49.65 79.21
C THR A 460 -9.57 -49.61 78.12
N ALA A 461 -10.66 -48.88 78.33
CA ALA A 461 -11.78 -48.80 77.38
C ALA A 461 -11.54 -47.92 76.15
N TYR A 462 -10.45 -47.13 76.11
CA TYR A 462 -10.20 -46.12 75.07
C TYR A 462 -9.53 -46.64 73.78
N ALA A 463 -9.28 -47.95 73.67
CA ALA A 463 -8.43 -48.54 72.62
C ALA A 463 -9.18 -49.06 71.36
N GLN A 464 -10.32 -48.46 71.00
CA GLN A 464 -11.14 -48.89 69.85
C GLN A 464 -11.50 -47.75 68.87
N GLN A 465 -10.68 -46.69 68.81
CA GLN A 465 -10.95 -45.50 67.99
C GLN A 465 -9.78 -45.12 67.06
N GLU A 466 -9.11 -46.11 66.47
CA GLU A 466 -8.07 -45.92 65.43
C GLU A 466 -8.57 -46.38 64.05
N SER A 467 -9.29 -45.49 63.35
CA SER A 467 -9.54 -45.60 61.90
C SER A 467 -9.85 -44.26 61.22
N GLU A 468 -9.73 -43.14 61.95
CA GLU A 468 -9.78 -41.80 61.38
C GLU A 468 -8.36 -41.40 60.93
N LEU A 469 -8.16 -41.29 59.62
CA LEU A 469 -6.91 -40.84 59.01
C LEU A 469 -6.60 -39.41 59.47
N GLN A 470 -5.34 -39.14 59.81
CA GLN A 470 -4.92 -37.83 60.29
C GLN A 470 -5.11 -36.74 59.21
N ASP A 471 -5.97 -35.76 59.51
CA ASP A 471 -5.88 -34.45 58.85
C ASP A 471 -4.52 -33.79 59.17
N PRO A 472 -3.89 -33.11 58.20
CA PRO A 472 -2.61 -32.45 58.43
C PRO A 472 -2.76 -31.26 59.40
N ILE A 473 -1.82 -31.14 60.33
CA ILE A 473 -1.77 -30.08 61.38
C ILE A 473 -1.81 -28.66 60.81
N PHE A 474 -1.49 -28.49 59.52
CA PHE A 474 -1.67 -27.24 58.78
C PHE A 474 -2.51 -27.50 57.53
N SER A 475 -3.48 -26.62 57.25
CA SER A 475 -4.28 -26.69 56.03
C SER A 475 -3.41 -26.44 54.78
N VAL A 476 -3.24 -27.49 53.97
CA VAL A 476 -2.47 -27.41 52.72
C VAL A 476 -3.29 -26.67 51.67
N TYR A 477 -3.06 -25.35 51.55
CA TYR A 477 -3.66 -24.49 50.53
C TYR A 477 -3.07 -24.72 49.13
N GLY A 478 -3.16 -25.97 48.65
CA GLY A 478 -2.84 -26.36 47.28
C GLY A 478 -4.03 -26.27 46.34
N TYR A 479 -3.75 -26.28 45.04
CA TYR A 479 -4.74 -26.60 44.03
C TYR A 479 -4.93 -28.13 44.01
N THR A 480 -6.15 -28.61 44.22
CA THR A 480 -6.49 -30.01 43.96
C THR A 480 -6.69 -30.22 42.46
N ASP A 481 -6.42 -31.42 41.95
CA ASP A 481 -6.52 -31.71 40.52
C ASP A 481 -7.90 -31.36 39.95
N ASP A 482 -8.99 -31.64 40.68
CA ASP A 482 -10.36 -31.25 40.28
C ASP A 482 -10.51 -29.74 40.04
N LYS A 483 -9.80 -28.89 40.81
CA LYS A 483 -9.83 -27.43 40.63
C LYS A 483 -9.07 -27.03 39.37
N ILE A 484 -7.91 -27.64 39.10
CA ILE A 484 -7.13 -27.41 37.87
C ILE A 484 -7.94 -27.87 36.64
N LEU A 485 -8.50 -29.08 36.71
CA LEU A 485 -9.35 -29.68 35.69
C LEU A 485 -10.68 -28.93 35.52
N SER A 486 -11.10 -28.08 36.47
CA SER A 486 -12.32 -27.29 36.34
C SER A 486 -12.17 -26.09 35.39
N ASP A 487 -10.97 -25.52 35.26
CA ASP A 487 -10.73 -24.25 34.57
C ASP A 487 -11.00 -24.36 33.05
N PRO A 488 -11.82 -23.46 32.45
CA PRO A 488 -12.07 -23.47 31.01
C PRO A 488 -10.79 -23.33 30.17
N ARG A 489 -9.77 -22.62 30.66
CA ARG A 489 -8.47 -22.47 29.99
C ARG A 489 -7.75 -23.81 29.88
N TYR A 490 -7.71 -24.58 30.97
CA TYR A 490 -7.10 -25.91 30.97
C TYR A 490 -7.83 -26.85 30.01
N LYS A 491 -9.18 -26.83 30.01
CA LYS A 491 -9.99 -27.65 29.09
C LYS A 491 -9.74 -27.31 27.62
N VAL A 492 -9.67 -26.03 27.28
CA VAL A 492 -9.41 -25.56 25.91
C VAL A 492 -7.96 -25.84 25.50
N GLU A 493 -6.98 -25.66 26.40
CA GLU A 493 -5.57 -25.98 26.13
C GLU A 493 -5.38 -27.50 25.93
N ALA A 494 -5.98 -28.33 26.78
CA ALA A 494 -5.98 -29.78 26.63
C ALA A 494 -6.65 -30.24 25.32
N ALA A 495 -7.77 -29.63 24.92
CA ALA A 495 -8.43 -29.93 23.64
C ALA A 495 -7.57 -29.52 22.43
N LEU A 496 -6.94 -28.35 22.47
CA LEU A 496 -6.02 -27.89 21.42
C LEU A 496 -4.73 -28.73 21.38
N ARG A 497 -4.29 -29.27 22.52
CA ARG A 497 -3.15 -30.19 22.65
C ARG A 497 -3.48 -31.57 22.08
N THR A 498 -4.65 -32.15 22.37
CA THR A 498 -5.08 -33.44 21.79
C THR A 498 -5.38 -33.32 20.29
N ALA A 499 -5.84 -32.17 19.82
CA ALA A 499 -5.97 -31.86 18.39
C ALA A 499 -4.62 -31.54 17.69
N GLY A 500 -3.51 -31.44 18.42
CA GLY A 500 -2.19 -31.07 17.89
C GLY A 500 -2.05 -29.59 17.46
N LEU A 501 -3.09 -28.77 17.65
CA LEU A 501 -3.18 -27.39 17.18
C LEU A 501 -2.54 -26.35 18.11
N LEU A 502 -2.08 -26.74 19.30
CA LEU A 502 -1.56 -25.84 20.34
C LEU A 502 -0.49 -24.82 19.88
N LYS A 503 0.30 -25.14 18.85
CA LYS A 503 1.34 -24.25 18.29
C LYS A 503 0.84 -23.29 17.19
N SER A 504 -0.45 -23.35 16.83
CA SER A 504 -1.06 -22.51 15.80
C SER A 504 -1.39 -21.10 16.31
N ASP A 505 -1.37 -20.11 15.41
CA ASP A 505 -1.87 -18.76 15.68
C ASP A 505 -3.36 -18.76 16.07
N TYR A 506 -4.13 -19.73 15.56
CA TYR A 506 -5.50 -19.97 15.99
C TYR A 506 -5.57 -20.34 17.48
N ALA A 507 -4.66 -21.20 17.97
CA ALA A 507 -4.59 -21.56 19.39
C ALA A 507 -4.17 -20.36 20.25
N ARG A 508 -3.24 -19.52 19.77
CA ARG A 508 -2.85 -18.26 20.45
C ARG A 508 -4.04 -17.30 20.56
N MET A 509 -4.78 -17.10 19.47
CA MET A 509 -5.98 -16.27 19.44
C MET A 509 -7.06 -16.80 20.39
N VAL A 510 -7.42 -18.08 20.27
CA VAL A 510 -8.45 -18.70 21.14
C VAL A 510 -8.06 -18.60 22.61
N LEU A 511 -6.85 -19.02 23.00
CA LEU A 511 -6.41 -18.95 24.40
C LEU A 511 -6.37 -17.52 24.97
N SER A 512 -6.13 -16.50 24.13
CA SER A 512 -6.22 -15.09 24.55
C SER A 512 -7.65 -14.61 24.83
N THR A 513 -8.66 -15.25 24.22
CA THR A 513 -10.09 -14.93 24.45
C THR A 513 -10.71 -15.64 25.65
N VAL A 514 -10.11 -16.74 26.15
CA VAL A 514 -10.69 -17.50 27.27
C VAL A 514 -10.39 -16.80 28.60
N THR A 515 -11.44 -16.34 29.27
CA THR A 515 -11.40 -15.80 30.63
C THR A 515 -11.19 -16.91 31.67
N PRO A 516 -10.54 -16.61 32.82
CA PRO A 516 -10.43 -17.55 33.92
C PRO A 516 -11.77 -17.70 34.65
N LEU A 517 -11.97 -18.81 35.38
CA LEU A 517 -13.21 -19.07 36.13
C LEU A 517 -13.47 -18.04 37.26
N GLN A 518 -12.40 -17.43 37.78
CA GLN A 518 -12.47 -16.27 38.66
C GLN A 518 -11.52 -15.19 38.10
N PRO A 519 -11.94 -13.91 38.03
CA PRO A 519 -11.03 -12.83 37.66
C PRO A 519 -9.91 -12.68 38.72
N PRO A 520 -8.73 -12.13 38.35
CA PRO A 520 -7.73 -11.75 39.35
C PRO A 520 -8.32 -10.76 40.35
N ARG A 521 -7.77 -10.70 41.57
CA ARG A 521 -8.16 -9.67 42.53
C ARG A 521 -7.67 -8.30 42.03
N PRO A 522 -8.43 -7.20 42.23
CA PRO A 522 -8.01 -5.86 41.79
C PRO A 522 -6.61 -5.48 42.30
N ASP A 523 -6.29 -5.85 43.54
CA ASP A 523 -5.00 -5.60 44.20
C ASP A 523 -3.81 -6.34 43.56
N GLN A 524 -4.07 -7.23 42.59
CA GLN A 524 -3.07 -8.02 41.86
C GLN A 524 -2.94 -7.60 40.39
N GLU A 525 -3.65 -6.56 39.94
CA GLU A 525 -3.51 -6.01 38.59
C GLU A 525 -2.14 -5.30 38.44
N THR A 526 -1.22 -5.94 37.73
CA THR A 526 0.11 -5.38 37.48
C THR A 526 0.06 -4.40 36.30
N THR A 527 0.36 -3.13 36.58
CA THR A 527 0.26 -1.99 35.65
C THR A 527 1.11 -2.09 34.37
N MET A 528 1.97 -3.10 34.25
CA MET A 528 2.85 -3.30 33.08
C MET A 528 2.19 -4.06 31.92
N PHE A 529 1.02 -4.67 32.10
CA PHE A 529 0.38 -5.52 31.08
C PHE A 529 -1.05 -5.09 30.71
N HIS A 530 -1.29 -3.78 30.57
CA HIS A 530 -2.54 -3.28 29.99
C HIS A 530 -2.44 -3.30 28.44
N PRO A 531 -3.21 -4.13 27.70
CA PRO A 531 -3.09 -4.19 26.25
C PRO A 531 -3.80 -3.00 25.62
N SER A 532 -3.05 -2.07 25.02
CA SER A 532 -3.56 -0.85 24.40
C SER A 532 -4.15 -1.07 23.00
N PHE A 533 -4.98 -2.11 22.83
CA PHE A 533 -5.70 -2.38 21.59
C PHE A 533 -7.03 -1.63 21.52
N LYS A 534 -6.92 -0.30 21.30
CA LYS A 534 -7.98 0.48 20.63
C LYS A 534 -7.47 0.91 19.26
N SER A 535 -7.98 0.29 18.21
CA SER A 535 -7.79 0.74 16.83
C SER A 535 -9.03 0.42 16.02
N ILE A 536 -9.77 1.49 15.70
CA ILE A 536 -11.04 1.53 14.93
C ILE A 536 -12.20 0.87 15.69
#